data_AF-A0A939YKY3-F1
#
_entry.id   AF-A0A939YKY3-F1
#
_cell.length_a   1.000
_cell.length_b   1.000
_cell.length_c   1.000
_cell.angle_alpha   90.00
_cell.angle_beta   90.00
_cell.angle_gamma   90.00
#
_symmetry.space_group_name_H-M   'P 1'
#
loop_
_entity.id
_entity.type
_entity.pdbx_description
1 polymer ?
#
loop_
_entity_poly.entity_id
_entity_poly.type
_entity_poly.pdbx_seq_one_letter_code
_entity_poly.pdbx_strand_id
1 'polypeptide(L)'
;EIRDLTMKELENYDIGLMLTDVKIQDAEMPTDEVNEAYKAVLSALQGKEATINLAQAYKESKIPEMEAEVKSITLNAEYDKQKRINEAKMQIAMFEAMYEQYKLNPDATRMRMYHEALQEFLPGTRVYIDTSKDGSLEKLLPVESFYTEEEKK
;
A
#
# COMPACT_ATOMS: atom_id res chain seq x y z
N GLU A 1 -45.42 -49.03 -22.45
CA GLU A 1 -46.26 -49.06 -21.23
C GLU A 1 -46.84 -47.69 -20.86
N ILE A 2 -46.07 -46.72 -20.36
CA ILE A 2 -46.62 -45.38 -20.00
C ILE A 2 -47.18 -44.63 -21.21
N ARG A 3 -46.50 -44.67 -22.36
CA ARG A 3 -46.97 -44.08 -23.62
C ARG A 3 -48.31 -44.66 -24.08
N ASP A 4 -48.47 -45.97 -23.93
CA ASP A 4 -49.67 -46.68 -24.43
C ASP A 4 -50.86 -46.45 -23.50
N LEU A 5 -50.63 -46.35 -22.19
CA LEU A 5 -51.64 -45.95 -21.19
C LEU A 5 -52.11 -44.50 -21.40
N THR A 6 -51.18 -43.58 -21.66
CA THR A 6 -51.54 -42.17 -21.92
C THR A 6 -52.24 -41.99 -23.26
N MET A 7 -51.83 -42.70 -24.31
CA MET A 7 -52.55 -42.70 -25.59
C MET A 7 -53.98 -43.24 -25.45
N LYS A 8 -54.18 -44.34 -24.72
CA LYS A 8 -55.51 -44.92 -24.52
C LYS A 8 -56.46 -44.00 -23.74
N GLU A 9 -55.93 -43.27 -22.77
CA GLU A 9 -56.71 -42.28 -22.04
C GLU A 9 -57.02 -41.05 -22.91
N LEU A 10 -56.05 -40.60 -23.71
CA LEU A 10 -56.23 -39.52 -24.68
C LEU A 10 -57.20 -39.85 -25.83
N GLU A 11 -57.36 -41.12 -26.20
CA GLU A 11 -58.37 -41.56 -27.18
C GLU A 11 -59.79 -41.60 -26.58
N ASN A 12 -59.91 -41.82 -25.27
CA ASN A 12 -61.19 -41.78 -24.55
C ASN A 12 -61.75 -40.35 -24.42
N TYR A 13 -60.87 -39.36 -24.29
CA TYR A 13 -61.22 -37.95 -24.33
C TYR A 13 -60.94 -37.45 -25.75
N ASP A 14 -61.91 -37.46 -26.66
CA ASP A 14 -61.78 -37.07 -28.08
C ASP A 14 -61.37 -35.59 -28.28
N ILE A 15 -60.13 -35.24 -27.91
CA ILE A 15 -59.62 -33.87 -27.78
C ILE A 15 -58.65 -33.47 -28.90
N GLY A 16 -58.46 -34.33 -29.92
CA GLY A 16 -57.68 -34.01 -31.12
C GLY A 16 -56.19 -33.69 -30.87
N LEU A 17 -55.64 -34.06 -29.71
CA LEU A 17 -54.23 -33.85 -29.36
C LEU A 17 -53.38 -35.07 -29.74
N MET A 18 -52.24 -34.84 -30.40
CA MET A 18 -51.29 -35.88 -30.79
C MET A 18 -50.08 -35.89 -29.85
N LEU A 19 -49.80 -37.04 -29.23
CA LEU A 19 -48.66 -37.22 -28.32
C LEU A 19 -47.36 -37.36 -29.13
N THR A 20 -46.59 -36.28 -29.22
CA THR A 20 -45.39 -36.22 -30.07
C THR A 20 -44.15 -36.88 -29.45
N ASP A 21 -43.92 -36.71 -28.15
CA ASP A 21 -42.74 -37.29 -27.47
C ASP A 21 -42.97 -37.43 -25.95
N VAL A 22 -42.56 -38.55 -25.37
CA VAL A 22 -42.55 -38.79 -23.92
C VAL A 22 -41.10 -38.97 -23.50
N LYS A 23 -40.48 -37.89 -23.05
CA LYS A 23 -39.12 -37.92 -22.52
C LYS A 23 -39.16 -38.40 -21.08
N ILE A 24 -38.66 -39.62 -20.84
CA ILE A 24 -38.34 -40.08 -19.50
C ILE A 24 -37.24 -39.17 -18.97
N GLN A 25 -37.53 -38.37 -17.95
CA GLN A 25 -36.52 -37.59 -17.24
C GLN A 25 -35.90 -38.48 -16.17
N ASP A 26 -34.63 -38.82 -16.39
CA ASP A 26 -33.73 -39.59 -15.51
C ASP A 26 -34.26 -40.91 -14.92
N ALA A 27 -33.73 -42.00 -15.44
CA ALA A 27 -33.72 -43.27 -14.74
C ALA A 27 -32.58 -43.25 -13.72
N GLU A 28 -32.89 -42.98 -12.44
CA GLU A 28 -31.93 -43.21 -11.37
C GLU A 28 -31.58 -44.70 -11.26
N MET A 29 -30.31 -44.99 -10.92
CA MET A 29 -29.82 -46.36 -10.80
C MET A 29 -30.47 -47.05 -9.57
N PRO A 30 -30.88 -48.33 -9.67
CA PRO A 30 -31.94 -48.91 -8.84
C PRO A 30 -31.55 -49.32 -7.40
N THR A 31 -30.38 -48.92 -6.89
CA THR A 31 -29.95 -49.23 -5.51
C THR A 31 -29.25 -48.03 -4.86
N ASP A 32 -29.83 -47.52 -3.77
CA ASP A 32 -29.35 -46.32 -3.07
C ASP A 32 -27.90 -46.45 -2.57
N GLU A 33 -27.48 -47.64 -2.12
CA GLU A 33 -26.12 -47.92 -1.66
C GLU A 33 -25.04 -47.70 -2.74
N VAL A 34 -25.33 -48.06 -4.00
CA VAL A 34 -24.35 -47.93 -5.09
C VAL A 34 -24.20 -46.47 -5.51
N ASN A 35 -25.31 -45.72 -5.52
CA ASN A 35 -25.29 -44.29 -5.81
C ASN A 35 -24.52 -43.49 -4.75
N GLU A 36 -24.69 -43.83 -3.47
CA GLU A 36 -23.98 -43.17 -2.37
C GLU A 36 -22.47 -43.44 -2.43
N ALA A 37 -22.07 -44.69 -2.72
CA ALA A 37 -20.67 -45.04 -2.91
C ALA A 37 -20.03 -44.31 -4.11
N TYR A 38 -20.74 -44.20 -5.25
CA TYR A 38 -20.26 -43.44 -6.40
C TYR A 38 -20.14 -41.94 -6.11
N LYS A 39 -21.14 -41.34 -5.43
CA LYS A 39 -21.10 -39.94 -5.00
C LYS A 39 -19.93 -39.68 -4.04
N ALA A 40 -19.64 -40.61 -3.13
CA ALA A 40 -18.52 -40.50 -2.21
C ALA A 40 -17.17 -40.52 -2.94
N VAL A 41 -16.98 -41.41 -3.93
CA VAL A 41 -15.75 -41.45 -4.75
C VAL A 41 -15.60 -40.18 -5.56
N LEU A 42 -16.69 -39.69 -6.18
CA LEU A 42 -16.66 -38.45 -6.97
C LEU A 42 -16.34 -37.24 -6.08
N SER A 43 -16.95 -37.16 -4.91
CA SER A 43 -16.69 -36.11 -3.91
C SER A 43 -15.25 -36.15 -3.42
N ALA A 44 -14.69 -37.34 -3.17
CA ALA A 44 -13.28 -37.50 -2.80
C ALA A 44 -12.33 -37.05 -3.91
N LEU A 45 -12.63 -37.33 -5.18
CA LEU A 45 -11.85 -36.86 -6.34
C LEU A 45 -11.90 -35.34 -6.45
N GLN A 46 -13.09 -34.74 -6.35
CA GLN A 46 -13.26 -33.28 -6.35
C GLN A 46 -12.54 -32.63 -5.16
N GLY A 47 -12.61 -33.22 -3.98
CA GLY A 47 -11.90 -32.74 -2.79
C GLY A 47 -10.38 -32.80 -2.96
N LYS A 48 -9.86 -33.85 -3.59
CA LYS A 48 -8.43 -33.96 -3.93
C LYS A 48 -8.01 -32.86 -4.89
N GLU A 49 -8.74 -32.66 -5.99
CA GLU A 49 -8.44 -31.60 -6.96
C GLU A 49 -8.52 -30.21 -6.33
N ALA A 50 -9.53 -29.95 -5.50
CA ALA A 50 -9.66 -28.69 -4.77
C ALA A 50 -8.46 -28.44 -3.85
N THR A 51 -8.00 -29.47 -3.13
CA THR A 51 -6.84 -29.36 -2.24
C THR A 51 -5.56 -29.08 -3.01
N ILE A 52 -5.36 -29.73 -4.17
CA ILE A 52 -4.22 -29.49 -5.06
C ILE A 52 -4.25 -28.06 -5.60
N ASN A 53 -5.41 -27.60 -6.08
CA ASN A 53 -5.57 -26.24 -6.60
C ASN A 53 -5.32 -25.19 -5.53
N LEU A 54 -5.78 -25.42 -4.30
CA LEU A 54 -5.51 -24.52 -3.16
C LEU A 54 -4.01 -24.48 -2.81
N ALA A 55 -3.34 -25.64 -2.78
CA ALA A 55 -1.90 -25.69 -2.52
C ALA A 55 -1.10 -24.98 -3.62
N GLN A 56 -1.52 -25.13 -4.88
CA GLN A 56 -0.92 -24.46 -6.02
C GLN A 56 -1.15 -22.95 -5.96
N ALA A 57 -2.38 -22.51 -5.71
CA ALA A 57 -2.70 -21.09 -5.53
C ALA A 57 -1.91 -20.47 -4.36
N TYR A 58 -1.76 -21.20 -3.25
CA TYR A 58 -0.95 -20.75 -2.11
C TYR A 58 0.52 -20.55 -2.51
N LYS A 59 1.11 -21.51 -3.24
CA LYS A 59 2.48 -21.41 -3.74
C LYS A 59 2.63 -20.23 -4.71
N GLU A 60 1.70 -20.11 -5.65
CA GLU A 60 1.67 -19.04 -6.66
C GLU A 60 1.49 -17.66 -6.03
N SER A 61 0.82 -17.56 -4.88
CA SER A 61 0.72 -16.32 -4.10
C SER A 61 1.96 -16.06 -3.25
N LYS A 62 2.50 -17.08 -2.58
CA LYS A 62 3.52 -16.88 -1.56
C LYS A 62 4.91 -16.59 -2.15
N ILE A 63 5.26 -17.23 -3.26
CA ILE A 63 6.55 -16.99 -3.94
C ILE A 63 6.72 -15.51 -4.32
N PRO A 64 5.79 -14.87 -5.08
CA PRO A 64 5.97 -13.47 -5.48
C PRO A 64 5.91 -12.50 -4.28
N GLU A 65 5.16 -12.83 -3.24
CA GLU A 65 5.15 -12.05 -1.98
C GLU A 65 6.54 -12.02 -1.35
N MET A 66 7.18 -13.19 -1.21
CA MET A 66 8.53 -13.29 -0.65
C MET A 66 9.58 -12.64 -1.56
N GLU A 67 9.46 -12.78 -2.88
CA GLU A 67 10.36 -12.11 -3.84
C GLU A 67 10.26 -10.58 -3.73
N ALA A 68 9.04 -10.06 -3.57
CA ALA A 68 8.80 -8.63 -3.35
C ALA A 68 9.42 -8.17 -2.02
N GLU A 69 9.30 -8.95 -0.96
CA GLU A 69 9.90 -8.66 0.36
C GLU A 69 11.43 -8.62 0.28
N VAL A 70 12.05 -9.65 -0.32
CA VAL A 70 13.51 -9.68 -0.52
C VAL A 70 13.98 -8.47 -1.32
N LYS A 71 13.27 -8.12 -2.39
CA LYS A 71 13.60 -6.96 -3.21
C LYS A 71 13.43 -5.64 -2.46
N SER A 72 12.41 -5.53 -1.60
CA SER A 72 12.22 -4.37 -0.74
C SER A 72 13.39 -4.20 0.22
N ILE A 73 13.84 -5.29 0.85
CA ILE A 73 14.97 -5.28 1.78
C ILE A 73 16.26 -4.82 1.08
N THR A 74 16.56 -5.36 -0.10
CA THR A 74 17.78 -4.97 -0.84
C THR A 74 17.72 -3.52 -1.30
N LEU A 75 16.58 -3.06 -1.82
CA LEU A 75 16.40 -1.67 -2.22
C LEU A 75 16.50 -0.69 -1.05
N ASN A 76 15.94 -1.03 0.11
CA ASN A 76 16.05 -0.21 1.31
C ASN A 76 17.51 -0.11 1.78
N ALA A 77 18.26 -1.22 1.75
CA ALA A 77 19.68 -1.20 2.09
C ALA A 77 20.51 -0.35 1.11
N GLU A 78 20.22 -0.42 -0.19
CA GLU A 78 20.84 0.44 -1.19
C GLU A 78 20.47 1.91 -1.00
N TYR A 79 19.20 2.19 -0.72
CA TYR A 79 18.71 3.53 -0.40
C TYR A 79 19.44 4.11 0.80
N ASP A 80 19.53 3.39 1.92
CA ASP A 80 20.19 3.87 3.13
C ASP A 80 21.68 4.15 2.89
N LYS A 81 22.35 3.27 2.12
CA LYS A 81 23.73 3.50 1.70
C LYS A 81 23.86 4.80 0.91
N GLN A 82 23.02 4.99 -0.10
CA GLN A 82 23.06 6.20 -0.94
C GLN A 82 22.69 7.46 -0.16
N LYS A 83 21.68 7.37 0.69
CA LYS A 83 21.26 8.44 1.60
C LYS A 83 22.43 8.90 2.46
N ARG A 84 23.13 7.98 3.13
CA ARG A 84 24.30 8.32 3.96
C ARG A 84 25.42 8.99 3.15
N ILE A 85 25.68 8.52 1.92
CA ILE A 85 26.69 9.12 1.04
C ILE A 85 26.28 10.54 0.65
N ASN A 86 25.01 10.75 0.29
CA ASN A 86 24.50 12.04 -0.13
C ASN A 86 24.42 13.03 1.04
N GLU A 87 24.02 12.59 2.22
CA GLU A 87 24.06 13.37 3.46
C GLU A 87 25.50 13.81 3.78
N ALA A 88 26.47 12.89 3.69
CA ALA A 88 27.88 13.24 3.91
C ALA A 88 28.37 14.27 2.88
N LYS A 89 28.04 14.09 1.59
CA LYS A 89 28.39 15.06 0.54
C LYS A 89 27.73 16.42 0.78
N MET A 90 26.47 16.43 1.20
CA MET A 90 25.74 17.65 1.52
C MET A 90 26.41 18.39 2.69
N GLN A 91 26.75 17.67 3.76
CA GLN A 91 27.45 18.25 4.92
C GLN A 91 28.80 18.83 4.54
N ILE A 92 29.57 18.13 3.70
CA ILE A 92 30.86 18.64 3.19
C ILE A 92 30.64 19.91 2.38
N ALA A 93 29.70 19.92 1.44
CA ALA A 93 29.42 21.10 0.62
C ALA A 93 28.95 22.31 1.47
N MET A 94 28.10 22.08 2.48
CA MET A 94 27.69 23.12 3.42
C MET A 94 28.86 23.67 4.23
N PHE A 95 29.74 22.77 4.70
CA PHE A 95 30.93 23.16 5.45
C PHE A 95 31.91 23.97 4.60
N GLU A 96 32.18 23.54 3.37
CA GLU A 96 33.06 24.25 2.43
C GLU A 96 32.51 25.64 2.11
N ALA A 97 31.22 25.74 1.78
CA ALA A 97 30.57 27.02 1.53
C ALA A 97 30.65 27.96 2.75
N MET A 98 30.42 27.44 3.95
CA MET A 98 30.54 28.22 5.19
C MET A 98 31.98 28.65 5.45
N TYR A 99 32.95 27.77 5.21
CA TYR A 99 34.37 28.04 5.39
C TYR A 99 34.86 29.14 4.44
N GLU A 100 34.42 29.13 3.18
CA GLU A 100 34.73 30.20 2.22
C GLU A 100 34.23 31.56 2.70
N GLN A 101 33.00 31.63 3.21
CA GLN A 101 32.44 32.86 3.78
C GLN A 101 33.18 33.29 5.05
N TYR A 102 33.53 32.34 5.91
CA TYR A 102 34.29 32.61 7.12
C TYR A 102 35.69 33.16 6.81
N LYS A 103 36.36 32.65 5.78
CA LYS A 103 37.66 33.13 5.32
C LYS A 103 37.59 34.58 4.82
N LEU A 104 36.48 34.96 4.18
CA LEU A 104 36.24 36.33 3.69
C LEU A 104 35.97 37.31 4.83
N ASN A 105 35.09 36.95 5.77
CA ASN A 105 34.78 37.78 6.93
C ASN A 105 34.47 36.92 8.17
N PRO A 106 35.46 36.69 9.05
CA PRO A 106 35.32 35.78 10.18
C PRO A 106 34.40 36.33 11.28
N ASP A 107 34.42 37.64 11.54
CA ASP A 107 33.64 38.26 12.62
C ASP A 107 32.15 38.26 12.30
N ALA A 108 31.77 38.69 11.09
CA ALA A 108 30.37 38.70 10.67
C ALA A 108 29.78 37.28 10.58
N THR A 109 30.56 36.32 10.05
CA THR A 109 30.12 34.93 9.92
C THR A 109 29.89 34.28 11.28
N ARG A 110 30.79 34.53 12.25
CA ARG A 110 30.65 34.01 13.62
C ARG A 110 29.41 34.56 14.32
N MET A 111 29.15 35.86 14.18
CA MET A 111 27.94 36.47 14.74
C MET A 111 26.68 35.88 14.11
N ARG A 112 26.65 35.71 12.78
CA ARG A 112 25.51 35.08 12.09
C ARG A 112 25.24 33.66 12.59
N MET A 113 26.28 32.82 12.67
CA MET A 113 26.14 31.45 13.20
C MET A 113 25.62 31.42 14.64
N TYR A 114 26.08 32.35 15.48
CA TYR A 114 25.62 32.47 16.86
C TYR A 114 24.14 32.84 16.93
N HIS A 115 23.69 33.78 16.09
CA HIS A 115 22.28 34.16 16.02
C HIS A 115 21.39 33.04 15.47
N GLU A 116 21.85 32.32 14.44
CA GLU A 116 21.13 31.15 13.89
C GLU A 116 20.97 30.05 14.96
N ALA A 117 22.05 29.72 15.67
CA ALA A 117 22.00 28.74 16.76
C ALA A 117 21.05 29.19 17.89
N LEU A 118 21.09 30.47 18.28
CA LEU A 118 20.17 31.01 19.29
C LEU A 118 18.70 30.93 18.86
N GLN A 119 18.40 31.18 17.59
CA GLN A 119 17.04 31.05 17.05
C GLN A 119 16.57 29.59 17.04
N GLU A 120 17.45 28.65 16.73
CA GLU A 120 17.14 27.21 16.76
C GLU A 120 16.87 26.71 18.18
N PHE A 121 17.68 27.11 19.15
CA PHE A 121 17.52 26.68 20.56
C PHE A 121 16.37 27.39 21.28
N LEU A 122 16.03 28.63 20.92
CA LEU A 122 15.02 29.45 21.58
C LEU A 122 13.92 29.90 20.60
N PRO A 123 13.09 28.96 20.10
CA PRO A 123 12.01 29.32 19.20
C PRO A 123 11.03 30.28 19.89
N GLY A 124 10.79 31.43 19.28
CA GLY A 124 9.85 32.46 19.76
C GLY A 124 10.43 33.53 20.69
N THR A 125 11.75 33.51 20.95
CA THR A 125 12.41 34.56 21.75
C THR A 125 12.81 35.75 20.88
N ARG A 126 12.28 36.93 21.17
CA ARG A 126 12.66 38.18 20.49
C ARG A 126 14.01 38.68 21.02
N VAL A 127 15.05 38.60 20.18
CA VAL A 127 16.37 39.14 20.49
C VAL A 127 16.36 40.64 20.20
N TYR A 128 16.61 41.45 21.22
CA TYR A 128 16.78 42.89 21.08
C TYR A 128 18.25 43.27 21.29
N ILE A 129 18.81 44.05 20.37
CA ILE A 129 20.17 44.59 20.52
C ILE A 129 20.06 45.95 21.21
N ASP A 130 20.57 46.05 22.45
CA ASP A 130 20.70 47.32 23.14
C ASP A 130 21.95 48.06 22.64
N THR A 131 21.74 49.20 21.98
CA THR A 131 22.82 50.06 21.48
C THR A 131 23.11 51.24 22.42
N SER A 132 22.47 51.29 23.59
CA SER A 132 22.63 52.31 24.61
C SER A 132 23.65 51.88 25.66
N LYS A 133 24.68 52.70 25.88
CA LYS A 133 25.60 52.50 27.02
C LYS A 133 24.96 52.81 28.39
N ASP A 134 23.73 53.36 28.40
CA ASP A 134 23.04 53.87 29.61
C ASP A 134 21.67 53.19 29.88
N GLY A 135 21.37 52.04 29.27
CA GLY A 135 20.16 51.27 29.61
C GLY A 135 18.83 51.95 29.24
N SER A 136 18.86 52.94 28.34
CA SER A 136 17.65 53.56 27.81
C SER A 136 17.00 52.66 26.76
N LEU A 137 15.78 52.20 27.07
CA LEU A 137 14.93 51.28 26.29
C LEU A 137 14.52 51.77 24.89
N GLU A 138 14.91 52.98 24.47
CA GLU A 138 14.46 53.60 23.22
C GLU A 138 15.15 53.09 21.96
N LYS A 139 16.22 52.27 22.06
CA LYS A 139 17.00 51.83 20.89
C LYS A 139 17.08 50.31 20.72
N LEU A 140 15.96 49.62 20.94
CA LEU A 140 15.85 48.19 20.66
C LEU A 140 15.50 48.00 19.18
N LEU A 141 16.49 47.63 18.36
CA LEU A 141 16.24 47.21 16.97
C LEU A 141 15.89 45.70 16.95
N PRO A 142 14.72 45.31 16.44
CA PRO A 142 14.41 43.90 16.22
C PRO A 142 15.28 43.37 15.06
N VAL A 143 15.92 42.22 15.26
CA VAL A 143 16.80 41.57 14.26
C VAL A 143 15.99 40.68 13.29
N GLU A 144 14.71 40.99 13.07
CA GLU A 144 13.87 40.22 12.15
C GLU A 144 14.28 40.47 10.70
N SER A 145 14.17 39.43 9.86
CA SER A 145 14.21 39.59 8.42
C SER A 145 12.98 40.38 7.98
N PHE A 146 13.16 41.51 7.31
CA PHE A 146 12.07 42.32 6.75
C PHE A 146 11.27 41.62 5.64
N TYR A 147 11.63 40.38 5.29
CA TYR A 147 10.89 39.55 4.35
C TYR A 147 9.97 38.58 5.10
N THR A 148 8.82 39.09 5.51
CA THR A 148 7.64 38.25 5.70
C THR A 148 7.14 37.84 4.32
N GLU A 149 7.30 36.56 3.96
CA GLU A 149 6.50 35.93 2.90
C GLU A 149 5.04 35.91 3.36
N GLU A 150 4.38 37.06 3.23
CA GLU A 150 2.93 37.15 3.26
C GLU A 150 2.38 36.83 1.87
N GLU A 151 1.46 35.88 1.86
CA GLU A 151 0.43 35.62 0.85
C GLU A 151 0.83 34.94 -0.46
N LYS A 152 0.79 33.60 -0.44
CA LYS A 152 -0.02 32.86 -1.43
C LYS A 152 -0.87 31.79 -0.76
N LYS A 153 -2.12 32.15 -0.50
CA LYS A 153 -3.24 31.20 -0.41
C LYS A 153 -3.55 30.62 -1.80
#